data_AF-A0A533SE21-F1
#
_entry.id   AF-A0A533SE21-F1
#
_cell.length_a   1.000
_cell.length_b   1.000
_cell.length_c   1.000
_cell.angle_alpha   90.00
_cell.angle_beta   90.00
_cell.angle_gamma   90.00
#
_symmetry.space_group_name_H-M   'P 1'
#
loop_
_entity.id
_entity.type
_entity.pdbx_description
1 polymer ?
#
loop_
_entity_poly.entity_id
_entity_poly.type
_entity_poly.pdbx_seq_one_letter_code
_entity_poly.pdbx_strand_id
1 'polypeptide(L)'
;MITWKMMLSGVAGFGLTLAIIWLGWNSQNPGILPSIIFRTVAFLAALGVGIIVAAALVYFRQQRHVADDLASTEKKLATLQRELNGILQINHTLMNAPDEKQLVEAALNMISEVSGAEALSFVAMDEWGIPLPAYSQGKLSRPVMTAWAEHLTSPRVRQTCHQCQKLHAEAGEICPVLEGPFTGMDVYCLPVRRGERMLG
;
A
#
# COMPACT_ATOMS: atom_id res chain seq x y z
N MET A 1 -21.07 -28.07 10.89
CA MET A 1 -19.69 -28.14 11.39
C MET A 1 -19.57 -29.35 12.32
N ILE A 2 -19.15 -30.50 11.80
CA ILE A 2 -18.74 -31.64 12.64
C ILE A 2 -17.40 -31.22 13.24
N THR A 3 -17.38 -30.98 14.54
CA THR A 3 -16.18 -30.47 15.22
C THR A 3 -15.08 -31.54 15.19
N TRP A 4 -13.82 -31.12 15.00
CA TRP A 4 -12.62 -31.98 15.01
C TRP A 4 -12.60 -32.96 16.21
N LYS A 5 -13.17 -32.53 17.34
CA LYS A 5 -13.37 -33.32 18.56
C LYS A 5 -14.26 -34.56 18.34
N MET A 6 -15.31 -34.46 17.52
CA MET A 6 -16.21 -35.60 17.21
C MET A 6 -15.55 -36.62 16.27
N MET A 7 -14.70 -36.19 15.33
CA MET A 7 -13.94 -37.12 14.50
C MET A 7 -12.87 -37.85 15.32
N LEU A 8 -12.14 -37.13 16.18
CA LEU A 8 -11.14 -37.73 17.07
C LEU A 8 -11.75 -38.71 18.06
N SER A 9 -12.91 -38.40 18.64
CA SER A 9 -13.61 -39.32 19.55
C SER A 9 -14.12 -40.56 18.81
N GLY A 10 -14.58 -40.43 17.56
CA GLY A 10 -14.99 -41.56 16.73
C GLY A 10 -13.83 -42.50 16.37
N VAL A 11 -12.69 -41.94 15.94
CA VAL A 11 -11.50 -42.73 15.59
C VAL A 11 -10.86 -43.39 16.83
N ALA A 12 -10.75 -42.66 17.94
CA ALA A 12 -10.25 -43.20 19.19
C ALA A 12 -11.17 -44.30 19.76
N GLY A 13 -12.49 -44.10 19.67
CA GLY A 13 -13.48 -45.10 20.07
C GLY A 13 -13.38 -46.38 19.25
N PHE A 14 -13.19 -46.27 17.92
CA PHE A 14 -13.04 -47.42 17.04
C PHE A 14 -11.73 -48.18 17.27
N GLY A 15 -10.63 -47.47 17.55
CA GLY A 15 -9.36 -48.08 17.93
C GLY A 15 -9.45 -48.83 19.26
N LEU A 16 -10.12 -48.24 20.25
CA LEU A 16 -10.36 -48.86 21.56
C LEU A 16 -11.24 -50.11 21.47
N THR A 17 -12.31 -50.10 20.68
CA THR A 17 -13.15 -51.29 20.51
C THR A 17 -12.40 -52.42 19.83
N LEU A 18 -11.62 -52.15 18.78
CA LEU A 18 -10.76 -53.15 18.15
C LEU A 18 -9.69 -53.71 19.11
N ALA A 19 -9.09 -52.86 19.94
CA ALA A 19 -8.10 -53.27 20.93
C ALA A 19 -8.71 -54.14 22.04
N ILE A 20 -9.90 -53.80 22.53
CA ILE A 20 -10.64 -54.59 23.54
C ILE A 20 -11.03 -55.95 22.96
N ILE A 21 -11.53 -55.99 21.73
CA ILE A 21 -11.89 -57.25 21.04
C ILE A 21 -10.64 -58.12 20.85
N TRP A 22 -9.51 -57.54 20.45
CA TRP A 22 -8.25 -58.27 20.28
C TRP A 22 -7.69 -58.80 21.61
N LEU A 23 -7.67 -57.98 22.67
CA LEU A 23 -7.22 -58.37 24.01
C LEU A 23 -8.10 -59.46 24.63
N GLY A 24 -9.43 -59.34 24.48
CA GLY A 24 -10.38 -60.34 24.97
C GLY A 24 -10.20 -61.69 24.27
N TRP A 25 -9.98 -61.67 22.96
CA TRP A 25 -9.74 -62.88 22.17
C TRP A 25 -8.39 -63.53 22.51
N ASN A 26 -7.32 -62.75 22.66
CA ASN A 26 -5.99 -63.25 23.03
C ASN A 26 -5.94 -63.81 24.46
N SER A 27 -6.73 -63.25 25.38
CA SER A 27 -6.85 -63.73 26.76
C SER A 27 -7.52 -65.11 26.85
N GLN A 28 -8.57 -65.34 26.05
CA GLN A 28 -9.28 -66.63 26.04
C GLN A 28 -8.52 -67.74 25.29
N ASN A 29 -7.75 -67.39 24.25
CA ASN A 29 -7.05 -68.36 23.40
C ASN A 29 -5.57 -67.98 23.18
N PRO A 30 -4.71 -68.16 24.20
CA PRO A 30 -3.29 -67.82 24.07
C PRO A 30 -2.60 -68.76 23.06
N GLY A 31 -1.98 -68.18 22.02
CA GLY A 31 -1.17 -68.90 21.03
C GLY A 31 -1.85 -69.25 19.70
N ILE A 32 -3.15 -68.96 19.54
CA ILE A 32 -3.86 -69.12 18.26
C ILE A 32 -3.80 -67.79 17.49
N LEU A 33 -3.45 -67.84 16.20
CA LEU A 33 -3.44 -66.64 15.35
C LEU A 33 -4.90 -66.22 15.03
N PRO A 34 -5.22 -64.91 15.07
CA PRO A 34 -6.56 -64.43 14.77
C PRO A 34 -6.99 -64.86 13.37
N SER A 35 -8.26 -65.21 13.24
CA SER A 35 -8.85 -65.68 11.98
C SER A 35 -8.57 -64.68 10.86
N ILE A 36 -8.37 -65.20 9.65
CA ILE A 36 -8.06 -64.38 8.47
C ILE A 36 -9.15 -63.32 8.24
N ILE A 37 -10.41 -63.66 8.54
CA ILE A 37 -11.57 -62.77 8.46
C ILE A 37 -11.43 -61.54 9.37
N PHE A 38 -10.94 -61.73 10.60
CA PHE A 38 -10.73 -60.61 11.52
C PHE A 38 -9.67 -59.63 11.00
N ARG A 39 -8.60 -60.15 10.42
CA ARG A 39 -7.51 -59.33 9.85
C ARG A 39 -7.98 -58.53 8.65
N THR A 40 -8.77 -59.12 7.76
CA THR A 40 -9.28 -58.41 6.57
C THR A 40 -10.28 -57.32 6.94
N VAL A 41 -11.17 -57.57 7.90
CA VAL A 41 -12.12 -56.57 8.40
C VAL A 41 -11.39 -55.42 9.10
N ALA A 42 -10.41 -55.73 9.96
CA ALA A 42 -9.61 -54.69 10.63
C ALA A 42 -8.82 -53.83 9.63
N PHE A 43 -8.26 -54.44 8.59
CA PHE A 43 -7.54 -53.73 7.54
C PHE A 43 -8.46 -52.81 6.73
N LEU A 44 -9.64 -53.29 6.31
CA LEU A 44 -10.63 -52.48 5.60
C LEU A 44 -11.14 -51.31 6.44
N ALA A 45 -11.37 -51.53 7.74
CA ALA A 45 -11.78 -50.46 8.64
C ALA A 45 -10.68 -49.40 8.82
N ALA A 46 -9.41 -49.82 8.95
CA ALA A 46 -8.28 -48.89 9.04
C ALA A 46 -8.12 -48.05 7.77
N LEU A 47 -8.31 -48.65 6.58
CA LEU A 47 -8.31 -47.92 5.32
C LEU A 47 -9.44 -46.88 5.24
N GLY A 48 -10.66 -47.26 5.64
CA GLY A 48 -11.80 -46.34 5.67
C GLY A 48 -11.55 -45.12 6.57
N VAL A 49 -11.00 -45.33 7.76
CA VAL A 49 -10.62 -44.24 8.67
C VAL A 49 -9.53 -43.36 8.06
N GLY A 50 -8.51 -43.95 7.42
CA GLY A 50 -7.43 -43.21 6.76
C GLY A 50 -7.96 -42.26 5.67
N ILE A 51 -8.91 -42.71 4.85
CA ILE A 51 -9.53 -41.89 3.81
C ILE A 51 -10.32 -40.72 4.42
N ILE A 52 -11.09 -40.98 5.48
CA ILE A 52 -11.90 -39.94 6.15
C ILE A 52 -11.00 -38.87 6.76
N VAL A 53 -9.91 -39.26 7.44
CA VAL A 53 -8.95 -38.31 8.02
C VAL A 53 -8.25 -37.51 6.93
N ALA A 54 -7.83 -38.14 5.84
CA ALA A 54 -7.21 -37.45 4.71
C ALA A 54 -8.16 -36.42 4.07
N ALA A 55 -9.42 -36.80 3.84
CA ALA A 55 -10.44 -35.90 3.30
C ALA A 55 -10.72 -34.72 4.24
N ALA A 56 -10.79 -34.96 5.55
CA ALA A 56 -10.95 -33.90 6.54
C ALA A 56 -9.76 -32.93 6.54
N LEU A 57 -8.52 -33.43 6.49
CA LEU A 57 -7.32 -32.60 6.44
C LEU A 57 -7.27 -31.73 5.18
N VAL A 58 -7.63 -32.28 4.01
CA VAL A 58 -7.72 -31.51 2.76
C VAL A 58 -8.79 -30.43 2.86
N TYR A 59 -9.97 -30.76 3.39
CA TYR A 59 -11.06 -29.79 3.58
C TYR A 59 -10.66 -28.64 4.52
N PHE A 60 -9.99 -28.93 5.63
CA PHE A 60 -9.50 -27.90 6.55
C PHE A 60 -8.41 -27.02 5.94
N ARG A 61 -7.49 -27.60 5.16
CA ARG A 61 -6.48 -26.82 4.43
C ARG A 61 -7.14 -25.89 3.41
N GLN A 62 -8.13 -26.39 2.68
CA GLN A 62 -8.85 -25.60 1.68
C GLN A 62 -9.62 -24.45 2.33
N GLN A 63 -10.25 -24.66 3.48
CA GLN A 63 -10.88 -23.56 4.22
C GLN A 63 -9.89 -22.49 4.68
N ARG A 64 -8.68 -22.88 5.10
CA ARG A 64 -7.65 -21.90 5.46
C ARG A 64 -7.21 -21.06 4.28
N HIS A 65 -6.99 -21.68 3.12
CA HIS A 65 -6.66 -20.95 1.90
C HIS A 65 -7.73 -19.93 1.51
N VAL A 66 -9.01 -20.31 1.57
CA VAL A 66 -10.11 -19.39 1.26
C VAL A 66 -10.19 -18.24 2.28
N ALA A 67 -9.94 -18.50 3.56
CA ALA A 67 -9.92 -17.47 4.59
C ALA A 67 -8.75 -16.49 4.41
N ASP A 68 -7.57 -17.01 4.09
CA ASP A 68 -6.37 -16.20 3.84
C ASP A 68 -6.53 -15.35 2.56
N ASP A 69 -7.09 -15.93 1.50
CA ASP A 69 -7.40 -15.23 0.25
C ASP A 69 -8.40 -14.11 0.48
N LEU A 70 -9.47 -14.36 1.24
CA LEU A 70 -10.47 -13.34 1.58
C LEU A 70 -9.82 -12.20 2.37
N ALA A 71 -9.04 -12.52 3.41
CA ALA A 71 -8.34 -11.52 4.21
C ALA A 71 -7.34 -10.69 3.38
N SER A 72 -6.67 -11.32 2.40
CA SER A 72 -5.77 -10.61 1.49
C SER A 72 -6.53 -9.67 0.55
N THR A 73 -7.71 -10.08 0.08
CA THR A 73 -8.54 -9.32 -0.85
C THR A 73 -9.17 -8.12 -0.14
N GLU A 74 -9.66 -8.30 1.09
CA GLU A 74 -10.16 -7.22 1.94
C GLU A 74 -9.07 -6.16 2.20
N LYS A 75 -7.83 -6.58 2.50
CA LYS A 75 -6.70 -5.65 2.68
C LYS A 75 -6.41 -4.85 1.41
N LYS A 76 -6.44 -5.49 0.23
CA LYS A 76 -6.27 -4.81 -1.06
C LYS A 76 -7.38 -3.80 -1.29
N LEU A 77 -8.64 -4.18 -1.07
CA LEU A 77 -9.79 -3.28 -1.18
C LEU A 77 -9.70 -2.09 -0.22
N ALA A 78 -9.34 -2.33 1.04
CA ALA A 78 -9.17 -1.27 2.02
C ALA A 78 -8.02 -0.31 1.67
N THR A 79 -7.00 -0.77 0.95
CA THR A 79 -5.90 0.07 0.48
C THR A 79 -6.32 0.90 -0.72
N LEU A 80 -6.92 0.27 -1.73
CA LEU A 80 -7.48 0.95 -2.90
C LEU A 80 -8.53 1.99 -2.51
N GLN A 81 -9.40 1.67 -1.54
CA GLN A 81 -10.42 2.61 -1.06
C GLN A 81 -9.78 3.85 -0.41
N ARG A 82 -8.70 3.68 0.36
CA ARG A 82 -7.98 4.80 0.96
C ARG A 82 -7.32 5.67 -0.10
N GLU A 83 -6.67 5.06 -1.08
CA GLU A 83 -6.05 5.78 -2.21
C GLU A 83 -7.09 6.56 -3.00
N LEU A 84 -8.23 5.94 -3.33
CA LEU A 84 -9.31 6.55 -4.08
C LEU A 84 -9.97 7.70 -3.31
N ASN A 85 -10.23 7.50 -2.01
CA ASN A 85 -10.75 8.57 -1.15
C ASN A 85 -9.77 9.75 -1.07
N GLY A 86 -8.47 9.49 -1.00
CA GLY A 86 -7.44 10.53 -1.04
C GLY A 86 -7.51 11.33 -2.35
N ILE A 87 -7.56 10.65 -3.50
CA ILE A 87 -7.67 11.30 -4.82
C ILE A 87 -8.97 12.10 -4.95
N LEU A 88 -10.10 11.57 -4.47
CA LEU A 88 -11.38 12.28 -4.51
C LEU A 88 -11.37 13.52 -3.62
N GLN A 89 -10.78 13.43 -2.42
CA GLN A 89 -10.64 14.58 -1.53
C GLN A 89 -9.78 15.67 -2.17
N ILE A 90 -8.67 15.29 -2.81
CA ILE A 90 -7.81 16.19 -3.57
C ILE A 90 -8.62 16.90 -4.67
N ASN A 91 -9.33 16.13 -5.49
CA ASN A 91 -10.13 16.67 -6.58
C ASN A 91 -11.25 17.60 -6.08
N HIS A 92 -11.93 17.21 -5.00
CA HIS A 92 -12.97 18.03 -4.38
C HIS A 92 -12.41 19.35 -3.83
N THR A 93 -11.26 19.34 -3.17
CA THR A 93 -10.60 20.55 -2.66
C THR A 93 -10.23 21.50 -3.80
N LEU A 94 -9.70 20.97 -4.90
CA LEU A 94 -9.35 21.76 -6.09
C LEU A 94 -10.62 22.30 -6.79
N MET A 95 -11.64 21.48 -6.99
CA MET A 95 -12.86 21.89 -7.71
C MET A 95 -13.72 22.90 -6.95
N ASN A 96 -13.66 22.92 -5.62
CA ASN A 96 -14.45 23.83 -4.79
C ASN A 96 -13.67 25.06 -4.31
N ALA A 97 -12.44 25.25 -4.78
CA ALA A 97 -11.69 26.46 -4.48
C ALA A 97 -12.45 27.68 -5.05
N PRO A 98 -12.84 28.65 -4.21
CA PRO A 98 -13.69 29.77 -4.63
C PRO A 98 -12.94 30.80 -5.49
N ASP A 99 -11.60 30.81 -5.43
CA ASP A 99 -10.74 31.69 -6.20
C ASP A 99 -9.43 30.98 -6.60
N GLU A 100 -8.74 31.54 -7.60
CA GLU A 100 -7.48 31.00 -8.15
C GLU A 100 -6.37 30.91 -7.09
N LYS A 101 -6.31 31.88 -6.18
CA LYS A 101 -5.31 31.90 -5.13
C LYS A 101 -5.47 30.71 -4.19
N GLN A 102 -6.69 30.46 -3.71
CA GLN A 102 -7.00 29.33 -2.84
C GLN A 102 -6.77 27.99 -3.54
N LEU A 103 -7.05 27.92 -4.85
CA LEU A 103 -6.75 26.75 -5.66
C LEU A 103 -5.24 26.45 -5.68
N VAL A 104 -4.43 27.46 -5.96
CA VAL A 104 -2.97 27.34 -6.03
C VAL A 104 -2.37 27.01 -4.66
N GLU A 105 -2.82 27.69 -3.60
CA GLU A 105 -2.39 27.40 -2.23
C GLU A 105 -2.75 25.96 -1.81
N ALA A 106 -3.95 25.48 -2.15
CA ALA A 106 -4.33 24.09 -1.90
C ALA A 106 -3.43 23.11 -2.67
N ALA A 107 -3.13 23.38 -3.95
CA ALA A 107 -2.21 22.58 -4.75
C ALA A 107 -0.79 22.54 -4.15
N LEU A 108 -0.26 23.69 -3.75
CA LEU A 108 1.07 23.80 -3.13
C LEU A 108 1.13 23.06 -1.79
N ASN A 109 0.07 23.12 -0.98
CA ASN A 109 0.00 22.35 0.27
C ASN A 109 0.11 20.85 0.01
N MET A 110 -0.62 20.33 -0.97
CA MET A 110 -0.57 18.91 -1.32
C MET A 110 0.80 18.50 -1.86
N ILE A 111 1.43 19.34 -2.70
CA ILE A 111 2.79 19.08 -3.20
C ILE A 111 3.79 19.08 -2.04
N SER A 112 3.62 19.96 -1.05
CA SER A 112 4.50 20.03 0.14
C SER A 112 4.41 18.74 0.97
N GLU A 113 3.19 18.24 1.20
CA GLU A 113 2.97 17.00 1.95
C GLU A 113 3.62 15.78 1.28
N VAL A 114 3.60 15.71 -0.05
CA VAL A 114 4.17 14.58 -0.81
C VAL A 114 5.68 14.71 -0.99
N SER A 115 6.17 15.91 -1.30
CA SER A 115 7.60 16.15 -1.59
C SER A 115 8.46 16.27 -0.34
N GLY A 116 7.87 16.63 0.81
CA GLY A 116 8.63 16.94 2.02
C GLY A 116 9.46 18.23 1.93
N ALA A 117 9.26 19.05 0.89
CA ALA A 117 10.01 20.29 0.68
C ALA A 117 9.78 21.28 1.83
N GLU A 118 10.83 21.99 2.23
CA GLU A 118 10.75 23.01 3.29
C GLU A 118 9.94 24.23 2.85
N ALA A 119 10.04 24.58 1.57
CA ALA A 119 9.31 25.66 0.92
C ALA A 119 9.00 25.30 -0.54
N LEU A 120 7.90 25.85 -1.03
CA LEU A 120 7.47 25.74 -2.42
C LEU A 120 7.06 27.10 -2.94
N SER A 121 7.34 27.32 -4.22
CA SER A 121 6.91 28.50 -4.95
C SER A 121 6.40 28.15 -6.33
N PHE A 122 5.35 28.82 -6.77
CA PHE A 122 4.77 28.69 -8.10
C PHE A 122 4.67 30.07 -8.75
N VAL A 123 5.28 30.20 -9.92
CA VAL A 123 5.26 31.41 -10.75
C VAL A 123 4.29 31.17 -11.89
N ALA A 124 3.04 31.62 -11.74
CA ALA A 124 2.06 31.49 -12.81
C ALA A 124 2.41 32.40 -13.99
N MET A 125 2.06 31.97 -15.20
CA MET A 125 2.25 32.74 -16.44
C MET A 125 0.88 33.16 -16.99
N ASP A 126 0.79 34.40 -17.46
CA ASP A 126 -0.43 34.92 -18.09
C ASP A 126 -0.62 34.39 -19.53
N GLU A 127 -1.51 35.02 -20.29
CA GLU A 127 -1.80 34.64 -21.68
C GLU A 127 -0.74 35.01 -22.71
N TRP A 128 0.17 35.91 -22.34
CA TRP A 128 1.31 36.31 -23.15
C TRP A 128 2.62 35.70 -22.66
N GLY A 129 2.58 34.83 -21.65
CA GLY A 129 3.76 34.23 -21.04
C GLY A 129 4.54 35.21 -20.16
N ILE A 130 3.88 36.26 -19.66
CA ILE A 130 4.43 37.15 -18.65
C ILE A 130 4.12 36.52 -17.28
N PRO A 131 5.12 36.39 -16.41
CA PRO A 131 4.90 35.84 -15.08
C PRO A 131 4.09 36.80 -14.22
N LEU A 132 3.22 36.21 -13.43
CA LEU A 132 2.49 36.83 -12.35
C LEU A 132 3.31 36.73 -11.05
N PRO A 133 2.92 37.48 -10.00
CA PRO A 133 3.53 37.33 -8.68
C PRO A 133 3.55 35.87 -8.22
N ALA A 134 4.67 35.42 -7.67
CA ALA A 134 4.82 34.03 -7.27
C ALA A 134 4.00 33.72 -6.00
N TYR A 135 3.27 32.61 -6.01
CA TYR A 135 2.68 32.02 -4.82
C TYR A 135 3.77 31.27 -4.06
N SER A 136 3.94 31.52 -2.77
CA SER A 136 5.07 31.02 -2.01
C SER A 136 4.65 30.64 -0.59
N GLN A 137 4.95 29.40 -0.18
CA GLN A 137 4.60 28.88 1.14
C GLN A 137 5.66 27.90 1.66
N GLY A 138 5.77 27.77 2.98
CA GLY A 138 6.76 26.87 3.59
C GLY A 138 7.04 27.20 5.05
N LYS A 139 8.09 26.57 5.58
CA LYS A 139 8.56 26.75 6.97
C LYS A 139 9.55 27.91 7.11
N LEU A 140 10.01 28.49 6.01
CA LEU A 140 10.90 29.65 6.02
C LEU A 140 10.18 30.91 6.53
N SER A 141 10.95 31.86 7.06
CA SER A 141 10.38 33.11 7.57
C SER A 141 9.67 33.91 6.47
N ARG A 142 8.60 34.65 6.83
CA ARG A 142 7.84 35.47 5.87
C ARG A 142 8.72 36.43 5.03
N PRO A 143 9.69 37.17 5.60
CA PRO A 143 10.55 38.04 4.80
C PRO A 143 11.35 37.28 3.73
N VAL A 144 11.83 36.06 4.06
CA VAL A 144 12.56 35.20 3.12
C VAL A 144 11.63 34.73 2.00
N MET A 145 10.40 34.30 2.33
CA MET A 145 9.43 33.86 1.31
C MET A 145 9.02 34.99 0.37
N THR A 146 8.85 36.21 0.88
CA THR A 146 8.54 37.39 0.05
C THR A 146 9.71 37.75 -0.87
N ALA A 147 10.92 37.83 -0.33
CA ALA A 147 12.12 38.10 -1.12
C ALA A 147 12.34 37.03 -2.20
N TRP A 148 12.06 35.77 -1.87
CA TRP A 148 12.14 34.65 -2.80
C TRP A 148 11.11 34.77 -3.93
N ALA A 149 9.86 35.08 -3.61
CA ALA A 149 8.80 35.30 -4.59
C ALA A 149 9.15 36.43 -5.58
N GLU A 150 9.70 37.54 -5.07
CA GLU A 150 10.17 38.66 -5.89
C GLU A 150 11.37 38.26 -6.76
N HIS A 151 12.33 37.52 -6.19
CA HIS A 151 13.51 37.04 -6.90
C HIS A 151 13.18 36.12 -8.07
N LEU A 152 12.27 35.16 -7.88
CA LEU A 152 11.82 34.23 -8.92
C LEU A 152 11.16 34.94 -10.11
N THR A 153 10.54 36.08 -9.88
CA THR A 153 9.91 36.88 -10.95
C THR A 153 10.88 37.88 -11.59
N SER A 154 12.14 37.93 -11.15
CA SER A 154 13.14 38.86 -11.71
C SER A 154 13.51 38.53 -13.16
N PRO A 155 13.77 39.52 -14.04
CA PRO A 155 14.11 39.27 -15.44
C PRO A 155 15.28 38.31 -15.63
N ARG A 156 16.33 38.43 -14.79
CA ARG A 156 17.52 37.59 -14.84
C ARG A 156 17.19 36.12 -14.60
N VAL A 157 16.51 35.81 -13.49
CA VAL A 157 16.13 34.43 -13.15
C VAL A 157 15.25 33.84 -14.25
N ARG A 158 14.26 34.59 -14.71
CA ARG A 158 13.31 34.12 -15.74
C ARG A 158 13.97 33.77 -17.06
N GLN A 159 14.81 34.66 -17.58
CA GLN A 159 15.45 34.45 -18.89
C GLN A 159 16.36 33.22 -18.86
N THR A 160 17.11 33.03 -17.77
CA THR A 160 17.99 31.88 -17.64
C THR A 160 17.21 30.59 -17.38
N CYS A 161 16.23 30.62 -16.48
CA CYS A 161 15.49 29.41 -16.09
C CYS A 161 14.56 28.90 -17.19
N HIS A 162 14.02 29.79 -18.03
CA HIS A 162 13.18 29.39 -19.18
C HIS A 162 13.92 28.46 -20.17
N GLN A 163 15.26 28.56 -20.23
CA GLN A 163 16.09 27.73 -21.11
C GLN A 163 16.79 26.58 -20.36
N CYS A 164 16.56 26.46 -19.05
CA CYS A 164 17.23 25.47 -18.21
C CYS A 164 16.66 24.07 -18.46
N GLN A 165 17.54 23.12 -18.80
CA GLN A 165 17.17 21.70 -18.94
C GLN A 165 17.52 20.87 -17.70
N LYS A 166 18.41 21.36 -16.82
CA LYS A 166 18.85 20.64 -15.61
C LYS A 166 17.73 20.54 -14.58
N LEU A 167 16.89 21.58 -14.48
CA LEU A 167 15.71 21.65 -13.60
C LEU A 167 15.98 21.34 -12.11
N HIS A 168 17.24 21.42 -11.70
CA HIS A 168 17.70 21.16 -10.35
C HIS A 168 19.03 21.87 -10.13
N ALA A 169 19.23 22.40 -8.93
CA ALA A 169 20.49 22.94 -8.47
C ALA A 169 20.72 22.57 -7.01
N GLU A 170 21.93 22.09 -6.71
CA GLU A 170 22.37 21.82 -5.34
C GLU A 170 22.90 23.10 -4.68
N ALA A 171 22.89 23.12 -3.35
CA ALA A 171 23.44 24.23 -2.58
C ALA A 171 24.90 24.55 -3.00
N GLY A 172 25.16 25.81 -3.34
CA GLY A 172 26.47 26.29 -3.79
C GLY A 172 26.74 26.16 -5.30
N GLU A 173 25.84 25.55 -6.07
CA GLU A 173 25.95 25.59 -7.54
C GLU A 173 25.65 26.97 -8.11
N ILE A 174 26.19 27.23 -9.31
CA ILE A 174 25.92 28.47 -10.06
C ILE A 174 24.52 28.35 -10.69
N CYS A 175 23.51 28.76 -9.93
CA CYS A 175 22.13 28.85 -10.38
C CYS A 175 21.56 30.24 -10.02
N PRO A 176 20.98 30.99 -10.99
CA PRO A 176 20.39 32.29 -10.71
C PRO A 176 19.32 32.27 -9.62
N VAL A 177 18.60 31.15 -9.47
CA VAL A 177 17.60 30.96 -8.42
C VAL A 177 18.24 30.94 -7.03
N LEU A 178 19.47 30.42 -6.91
CA LEU A 178 20.22 30.35 -5.65
C LEU A 178 21.03 31.63 -5.34
N GLU A 179 21.07 32.61 -6.26
CA GLU A 179 21.78 33.87 -6.05
C GLU A 179 21.12 34.70 -4.92
N GLY A 180 21.95 35.34 -4.08
CA GLY A 180 21.46 36.15 -2.95
C GLY A 180 21.50 35.37 -1.62
N PRO A 181 20.57 35.61 -0.67
CA PRO A 181 20.58 34.94 0.63
C PRO A 181 20.12 33.46 0.57
N PHE A 182 20.01 32.88 -0.63
CA PHE A 182 19.39 31.56 -0.86
C PHE A 182 20.38 30.44 -1.21
N THR A 183 21.69 30.70 -1.10
CA THR A 183 22.77 29.78 -1.52
C THR A 183 22.86 28.46 -0.75
N GLY A 184 22.14 28.33 0.37
CA GLY A 184 22.22 27.18 1.28
C GLY A 184 21.13 26.12 1.09
N MET A 185 20.35 26.18 0.01
CA MET A 185 19.21 25.28 -0.22
C MET A 185 19.35 24.56 -1.56
N ASP A 186 18.86 23.32 -1.62
CA ASP A 186 18.66 22.62 -2.87
C ASP A 186 17.34 23.06 -3.50
N VAL A 187 17.35 23.23 -4.82
CA VAL A 187 16.16 23.66 -5.58
C VAL A 187 15.85 22.63 -6.66
N TYR A 188 14.56 22.32 -6.77
CA TYR A 188 13.99 21.52 -7.86
C TYR A 188 12.95 22.37 -8.59
N CYS A 189 13.07 22.43 -9.92
CA CYS A 189 12.17 23.19 -10.78
C CYS A 189 11.29 22.22 -11.57
N LEU A 190 9.98 22.38 -11.49
CA LEU A 190 9.04 21.57 -12.26
C LEU A 190 8.26 22.49 -13.22
N PRO A 191 8.55 22.46 -14.53
CA PRO A 191 7.81 23.27 -15.49
C PRO A 191 6.38 22.74 -15.64
N VAL A 192 5.40 23.63 -15.52
CA VAL A 192 3.99 23.31 -15.70
C VAL A 192 3.60 23.70 -17.12
N ARG A 193 3.27 22.71 -17.95
CA ARG A 193 2.94 22.94 -19.37
C ARG A 193 1.60 22.30 -19.74
N ARG A 194 0.88 22.95 -20.66
CA ARG A 194 -0.31 22.40 -21.31
C ARG A 194 -0.11 22.43 -22.82
N GLY A 195 0.27 21.28 -23.39
CA GLY A 195 0.78 21.20 -24.75
C GLY A 195 2.05 22.05 -24.88
N GLU A 196 2.11 22.92 -25.88
CA GLU A 196 3.26 23.82 -26.11
C GLU A 196 3.31 25.02 -25.15
N ARG A 197 2.21 25.33 -24.46
CA ARG A 197 2.11 26.53 -23.61
C ARG A 197 2.68 26.28 -22.22
N MET A 198 3.63 27.12 -21.80
CA MET A 198 4.13 27.19 -20.43
C MET A 198 3.12 27.95 -19.56
N LEU A 199 2.76 27.35 -18.43
CA LEU A 199 1.85 27.91 -17.43
C LEU A 199 2.60 28.37 -16.18
N GLY A 200 3.82 27.87 -15.98
CA GLY A 200 4.73 28.21 -14.88
C GLY A 200 5.97 27.32 -14.85
#